data_AF-A0A523PN62-F1
#
_entry.id   AF-A0A523PN62-F1
#
_cell.length_a   1.000
_cell.length_b   1.000
_cell.length_c   1.000
_cell.angle_alpha   90.00
_cell.angle_beta   90.00
_cell.angle_gamma   90.00
#
_symmetry.space_group_name_H-M   'P 1'
#
loop_
_entity.id
_entity.type
_entity.pdbx_description
1 polymer ?
#
loop_
_entity_poly.entity_id
_entity_poly.type
_entity_poly.pdbx_seq_one_letter_code
_entity_poly.pdbx_strand_id
1 'polypeptide(L)'
;MLADIYPLQVLLLTVSGIVNRNQANVIAYLVEENRVLKEQFGGKVPRLNDVQRRRLAAKAKLLGRRALNSVATIVTPDTLMRWHHKLIALKWTYEAKRVGRPGLMKAIKALIVRFALENSSWGYCRIQGELKGVGHRVATTTIASLLKEN
;
A
#
# COMPACT_ATOMS: atom_id res chain seq x y z
N MET A 1 -57.01 10.98 7.84
CA MET A 1 -56.15 9.78 7.87
C MET A 1 -55.01 10.04 8.84
N LEU A 2 -55.29 9.91 10.15
CA LEU A 2 -54.25 9.96 11.17
C LEU A 2 -53.66 8.56 11.26
N ALA A 3 -52.35 8.44 11.10
CA ALA A 3 -51.66 7.16 11.18
C ALA A 3 -51.87 6.55 12.57
N ASP A 4 -52.45 5.34 12.62
CA ASP A 4 -52.51 4.54 13.85
C ASP A 4 -51.06 4.20 14.27
N ILE A 5 -50.55 4.89 15.27
CA ILE A 5 -49.22 4.61 15.84
C ILE A 5 -49.37 3.36 16.72
N TYR A 6 -48.97 2.21 16.18
CA TYR A 6 -49.09 0.94 16.87
C TYR A 6 -48.21 0.90 18.14
N PRO A 7 -48.64 0.23 19.23
CA PRO A 7 -47.89 0.17 20.50
C PRO A 7 -46.46 -0.37 20.34
N LEU A 8 -46.23 -1.23 19.34
CA LEU A 8 -44.91 -1.74 18.98
C LEU A 8 -43.99 -0.64 18.41
N GLN A 9 -44.52 0.34 17.69
CA GLN A 9 -43.73 1.47 17.19
C GLN A 9 -43.30 2.37 18.35
N VAL A 10 -44.18 2.61 19.32
CA VAL A 10 -43.85 3.36 20.54
C VAL A 10 -42.77 2.64 21.35
N LEU A 11 -42.91 1.32 21.52
CA LEU A 11 -41.89 0.50 22.20
C LEU A 11 -40.54 0.55 21.46
N LEU A 12 -40.53 0.41 20.12
CA LEU A 12 -39.31 0.49 19.33
C LEU A 12 -38.64 1.87 19.44
N LEU A 13 -39.42 2.95 19.43
CA LEU A 13 -38.91 4.30 19.58
C LEU A 13 -38.33 4.54 20.98
N THR A 14 -38.99 4.06 22.04
CA THR A 14 -38.48 4.22 23.40
C THR A 14 -37.21 3.41 23.62
N VAL A 15 -37.18 2.14 23.19
CA VAL A 15 -35.98 1.29 23.28
C VAL A 15 -34.84 1.88 22.43
N SER A 16 -35.12 2.29 21.20
CA SER A 16 -34.13 2.96 20.34
C SER A 16 -33.58 4.23 20.99
N GLY A 17 -34.46 5.06 21.58
CA GLY A 17 -34.07 6.27 22.30
C GLY A 17 -33.20 5.98 23.52
N ILE A 18 -33.51 4.95 24.31
CA ILE A 18 -32.70 4.55 25.47
C ILE A 18 -31.33 4.05 25.01
N VAL A 19 -31.28 3.16 24.03
CA VAL A 19 -30.02 2.62 23.49
C VAL A 19 -29.16 3.74 22.91
N ASN A 20 -29.75 4.67 22.15
CA ASN A 20 -29.03 5.80 21.57
C ASN A 20 -28.45 6.74 22.64
N ARG A 21 -29.19 7.01 23.72
CA ARG A 21 -28.69 7.81 24.85
C ARG A 21 -27.53 7.11 25.58
N ASN A 22 -27.65 5.81 25.83
CA ASN A 22 -26.58 5.04 26.45
C ASN A 22 -25.32 5.02 25.57
N GLN A 23 -25.48 4.84 24.25
CA GLN A 23 -24.36 4.94 23.30
C GLN A 23 -23.72 6.33 23.29
N ALA A 24 -24.52 7.40 23.34
CA ALA A 24 -24.01 8.77 23.42
C ALA A 24 -23.16 9.00 24.68
N ASN A 25 -23.60 8.48 25.84
CA ASN A 25 -22.84 8.58 27.10
C ASN A 25 -21.50 7.82 27.02
N VAL A 26 -21.50 6.61 26.46
CA VAL A 26 -20.26 5.82 26.26
C VAL A 26 -19.31 6.55 25.32
N ILE A 27 -19.81 7.12 24.23
CA ILE A 27 -18.99 7.90 23.29
C ILE A 27 -18.40 9.13 23.99
N ALA A 28 -19.21 9.86 24.77
CA ALA A 28 -18.74 11.03 25.51
C ALA A 28 -17.60 10.66 26.48
N TYR A 29 -17.77 9.58 27.26
CA TYR A 29 -16.72 9.08 28.13
C TYR A 29 -15.43 8.73 27.37
N LEU A 30 -15.53 7.96 26.28
CA LEU A 30 -14.36 7.57 25.48
C LEU A 30 -13.67 8.78 24.82
N VAL A 31 -14.42 9.83 24.48
CA VAL A 31 -13.84 11.08 23.96
C VAL A 31 -13.02 11.78 25.03
N GLU A 32 -13.53 11.87 26.26
CA GLU A 32 -12.78 12.46 27.38
C GLU A 32 -11.56 11.60 27.74
N GLU A 33 -11.69 10.28 27.77
CA GLU A 33 -10.55 9.38 28.00
C GLU A 33 -9.45 9.59 26.94
N ASN A 34 -9.82 9.72 25.66
CA ASN A 34 -8.86 10.04 24.60
C ASN A 34 -8.20 11.41 24.79
N ARG A 35 -8.93 12.41 25.30
CA ARG A 35 -8.34 13.74 25.60
C ARG A 35 -7.31 13.64 26.72
N VAL A 36 -7.66 12.98 27.83
CA VAL A 36 -6.75 12.75 28.96
C VAL A 36 -5.49 12.00 28.51
N LEU A 37 -5.65 10.94 27.70
CA LEU A 37 -4.50 10.22 27.15
C LEU A 37 -3.62 11.13 26.28
N LYS A 38 -4.21 11.97 25.42
CA LYS A 38 -3.45 12.92 24.58
C LYS A 38 -2.69 13.96 25.40
N GLU A 39 -3.25 14.42 26.51
CA GLU A 39 -2.58 15.30 27.46
C GLU A 39 -1.36 14.62 28.09
N GLN A 40 -1.49 13.35 28.50
CA GLN A 40 -0.37 12.56 29.03
C GLN A 40 0.78 12.39 28.02
N PHE A 41 0.47 12.28 26.72
CA PHE A 41 1.48 12.21 25.66
C PHE A 41 2.06 13.58 25.26
N GLY A 42 1.72 14.66 25.97
CA GLY A 42 2.26 16.00 25.73
C GLY A 42 1.92 16.56 24.35
N GLY A 43 0.76 16.18 23.79
CA GLY A 43 0.32 16.61 22.46
C GLY A 43 1.09 15.99 21.29
N LYS A 44 2.07 15.11 21.55
CA LYS A 44 2.80 14.40 20.49
C LYS A 44 1.97 13.22 20.00
N VAL A 45 1.86 13.08 18.68
CA VAL A 45 1.22 11.90 18.08
C VAL A 45 2.09 10.68 18.35
N PRO A 46 1.60 9.65 19.06
CA PRO A 46 2.37 8.44 19.32
C PRO A 46 2.70 7.72 18.01
N ARG A 47 3.86 7.03 17.95
CA ARG A 47 4.25 6.24 16.78
C ARG A 47 3.35 5.02 16.67
N LEU A 48 2.34 5.10 15.79
CA LEU A 48 1.42 3.99 15.52
C LEU A 48 2.04 2.96 14.56
N ASN A 49 1.95 1.69 14.92
CA ASN A 49 2.29 0.55 14.05
C ASN A 49 1.23 0.39 12.93
N ASP A 50 1.60 -0.22 11.81
CA ASP A 50 0.73 -0.42 10.64
C ASP A 50 -0.53 -1.23 10.95
N VAL A 51 -0.50 -2.14 11.94
CA VAL A 51 -1.71 -2.83 12.42
C VAL A 51 -2.67 -1.85 13.10
N GLN A 52 -2.16 -0.93 13.93
CA GLN A 52 -2.99 0.08 14.60
C GLN A 52 -3.56 1.06 13.58
N ARG A 53 -2.74 1.53 12.63
CA ARG A 53 -3.17 2.40 11.52
C ARG A 53 -4.29 1.76 10.72
N ARG A 54 -4.19 0.45 10.43
CA ARG A 54 -5.24 -0.33 9.75
C ARG A 54 -6.55 -0.36 10.51
N ARG A 55 -6.52 -0.68 11.81
CA ARG A 55 -7.72 -0.73 12.66
C ARG A 55 -8.41 0.64 12.72
N LEU A 56 -7.64 1.71 12.94
CA LEU A 56 -8.17 3.07 12.96
C LEU A 56 -8.76 3.48 11.62
N ALA A 57 -8.05 3.25 10.52
CA ALA A 57 -8.51 3.60 9.18
C ALA A 57 -9.83 2.90 8.80
N ALA A 58 -9.99 1.62 9.15
CA ALA A 58 -11.22 0.86 8.89
C ALA A 58 -12.42 1.43 9.66
N LYS A 59 -12.24 1.75 10.96
CA LYS A 59 -13.30 2.36 11.77
C LYS A 59 -13.61 3.80 11.34
N ALA A 60 -12.58 4.56 10.97
CA ALA A 60 -12.72 5.93 10.49
C ALA A 60 -13.57 6.01 9.22
N LYS A 61 -13.43 5.04 8.29
CA LYS A 61 -14.24 5.00 7.08
C LYS A 61 -15.74 4.86 7.37
N LEU A 62 -16.11 4.08 8.38
CA LEU A 62 -17.51 3.87 8.77
C LEU A 62 -18.16 5.15 9.33
N LEU A 63 -17.40 5.94 10.08
CA LEU A 63 -17.86 7.21 10.64
C LEU A 63 -17.94 8.32 9.58
N GLY A 64 -17.01 8.31 8.63
CA GLY A 64 -16.89 9.35 7.61
C GLY A 64 -16.29 10.65 8.14
N ARG A 65 -15.94 11.56 7.21
CA ARG A 65 -15.16 12.77 7.51
C ARG A 65 -15.86 13.71 8.50
N ARG A 66 -17.16 13.92 8.33
CA ARG A 66 -17.94 14.86 9.16
C ARG A 66 -17.97 14.44 10.63
N ALA A 67 -18.24 13.16 10.90
CA ALA A 67 -18.27 12.64 12.27
C ALA A 67 -16.86 12.57 12.90
N LEU A 68 -15.81 12.35 12.11
CA LEU A 68 -14.45 12.38 12.64
C LEU A 68 -13.99 13.76 13.09
N ASN A 69 -14.51 14.84 12.48
CA ASN A 69 -14.21 16.20 12.91
C ASN A 69 -14.81 16.54 14.29
N SER A 70 -15.88 15.86 14.71
CA SER A 70 -16.52 16.09 16.00
C SER A 70 -15.95 15.26 17.14
N VAL A 71 -15.00 14.35 16.87
CA VAL A 71 -14.43 13.42 17.85
C VAL A 71 -12.98 13.81 18.14
N ALA A 72 -12.50 13.61 19.38
CA ALA A 72 -11.10 13.82 19.73
C ALA A 72 -10.21 12.73 19.09
N THR A 73 -9.77 12.94 17.84
CA THR A 73 -8.92 11.98 17.13
C THR A 73 -7.43 12.10 17.49
N ILE A 74 -6.70 10.99 17.43
CA ILE A 74 -5.23 10.93 17.62
C ILE A 74 -4.50 11.55 16.43
N VAL A 75 -5.06 11.39 15.22
CA VAL A 75 -4.53 11.90 13.95
C VAL A 75 -5.62 12.63 13.19
N THR A 76 -5.23 13.48 12.22
CA THR A 76 -6.21 14.24 11.44
C THR A 76 -7.13 13.30 10.63
N PRO A 77 -8.41 13.65 10.45
CA PRO A 77 -9.35 12.86 9.64
C PRO A 77 -8.84 12.60 8.22
N ASP A 78 -8.14 13.57 7.61
CA ASP A 78 -7.44 13.41 6.33
C ASP A 78 -6.43 12.26 6.33
N THR A 79 -5.64 12.15 7.41
CA THR A 79 -4.63 11.09 7.55
C THR A 79 -5.28 9.72 7.63
N LEU A 80 -6.40 9.61 8.36
CA LEU A 80 -7.17 8.36 8.47
C LEU A 80 -7.74 7.92 7.12
N MET A 81 -8.31 8.86 6.35
CA MET A 81 -8.81 8.58 5.01
C MET A 81 -7.67 8.18 4.07
N ARG A 82 -6.52 8.86 4.15
CA ARG A 82 -5.34 8.52 3.36
C ARG A 82 -4.82 7.11 3.67
N TRP A 83 -4.77 6.72 4.93
CA TRP A 83 -4.42 5.34 5.31
C TRP A 83 -5.42 4.34 4.75
N HIS A 84 -6.72 4.64 4.83
CA HIS A 84 -7.75 3.77 4.26
C HIS A 84 -7.58 3.59 2.75
N HIS A 85 -7.36 4.68 2.01
CA HIS A 85 -7.12 4.61 0.56
C HIS A 85 -5.84 3.84 0.24
N LYS A 86 -4.77 3.98 1.03
CA LYS A 86 -3.55 3.19 0.86
C LYS A 86 -3.81 1.70 1.03
N LEU A 87 -4.67 1.30 1.97
CA LEU A 87 -5.03 -0.10 2.18
C LEU A 87 -5.85 -0.66 1.02
N ILE A 88 -6.78 0.13 0.50
CA ILE A 88 -7.54 -0.24 -0.71
C ILE A 88 -6.56 -0.41 -1.87
N ALA A 89 -5.68 0.58 -2.09
CA ALA A 89 -4.67 0.49 -3.14
C ALA A 89 -3.86 -0.79 -2.98
N LEU A 90 -3.26 -1.06 -1.81
CA LEU A 90 -2.48 -2.28 -1.57
C LEU A 90 -3.26 -3.59 -1.81
N LYS A 91 -4.58 -3.62 -1.59
CA LYS A 91 -5.41 -4.79 -1.93
C LYS A 91 -5.48 -5.03 -3.45
N TRP A 92 -5.49 -3.96 -4.23
CA TRP A 92 -5.63 -3.98 -5.69
C TRP A 92 -4.29 -3.80 -6.43
N THR A 93 -3.22 -3.44 -5.73
CA THR A 93 -1.87 -3.40 -6.26
C THR A 93 -1.28 -4.79 -6.12
N TYR A 94 -1.29 -5.54 -7.21
CA TYR A 94 -0.45 -6.73 -7.33
C TYR A 94 1.02 -6.29 -7.41
N GLU A 95 1.95 -7.14 -6.94
CA GLU A 95 3.37 -6.95 -7.26
C GLU A 95 3.54 -7.07 -8.77
N ALA A 96 3.49 -5.93 -9.46
CA ALA A 96 3.91 -5.85 -10.83
C ALA A 96 5.40 -6.18 -10.83
N LYS A 97 5.76 -7.39 -11.26
CA LYS A 97 7.14 -7.75 -11.57
C LYS A 97 7.62 -6.69 -12.56
N ARG A 98 8.39 -5.71 -12.08
CA ARG A 98 8.99 -4.68 -12.94
C ARG A 98 9.87 -5.42 -13.91
N VAL A 99 9.32 -5.75 -15.08
CA VAL A 99 10.10 -6.24 -16.20
C VAL A 99 10.94 -5.04 -16.58
N GLY A 100 12.20 -5.02 -16.13
CA GLY A 100 13.17 -4.03 -16.58
C GLY A 100 13.33 -4.11 -18.10
N ARG A 101 14.33 -3.40 -18.63
CA ARG A 101 14.68 -3.57 -20.06
C ARG A 101 14.83 -5.07 -20.37
N PRO A 102 14.16 -5.60 -21.41
CA PRO A 102 14.34 -6.98 -21.81
C PRO A 102 15.84 -7.27 -21.94
N GLY A 103 16.33 -8.23 -21.15
CA GLY A 103 17.72 -8.63 -21.22
C GLY A 103 18.05 -9.19 -22.61
N LEU A 104 19.35 -9.24 -22.94
CA LEU A 104 19.81 -9.85 -24.19
C LEU A 104 19.25 -11.28 -24.31
N MET A 105 18.72 -11.62 -25.49
CA MET A 105 18.12 -12.94 -25.76
C MET A 105 19.08 -14.07 -25.35
N LYS A 106 18.57 -15.11 -24.68
CA LYS A 106 19.37 -16.25 -24.19
C LYS A 106 20.24 -16.87 -25.29
N ALA A 107 19.73 -16.96 -26.51
CA ALA A 107 20.47 -17.47 -27.67
C ALA A 107 21.72 -16.64 -27.97
N ILE A 108 21.62 -15.32 -27.93
CA ILE A 108 22.75 -14.41 -28.18
C ILE A 108 23.74 -14.48 -27.01
N LYS A 109 23.26 -14.61 -25.76
CA LYS A 109 24.13 -14.82 -24.60
C LYS A 109 24.96 -16.10 -24.76
N ALA A 110 24.31 -17.21 -25.11
CA ALA A 110 24.97 -18.50 -25.32
C ALA A 110 25.99 -18.43 -26.45
N LEU A 111 25.67 -17.74 -27.55
CA LEU A 111 26.59 -17.54 -28.67
C LEU A 111 27.84 -16.74 -28.27
N ILE A 112 27.68 -15.67 -27.48
CA ILE A 112 28.80 -14.89 -26.95
C ILE A 112 29.73 -15.75 -26.09
N VAL A 113 29.17 -16.52 -25.15
CA VAL A 113 29.94 -17.40 -24.26
C VAL A 113 30.66 -18.47 -25.08
N ARG A 114 29.98 -19.06 -26.07
CA ARG A 114 30.60 -20.07 -26.96
C ARG A 114 31.79 -19.51 -27.73
N PHE A 115 31.66 -18.33 -28.34
CA PHE A 115 32.79 -17.68 -29.03
C PHE A 115 33.96 -17.37 -28.11
N ALA A 116 33.70 -16.94 -26.87
CA ALA A 116 34.74 -16.68 -25.89
C ALA A 116 35.46 -17.96 -25.42
N LEU A 117 34.73 -19.07 -25.27
CA LEU A 117 35.29 -20.36 -24.86
C LEU A 117 36.07 -21.04 -25.98
N GLU A 118 35.53 -21.06 -27.20
CA GLU A 118 36.18 -21.69 -28.36
C GLU A 118 37.42 -20.92 -28.82
N ASN A 119 37.48 -19.61 -28.56
CA ASN A 119 38.56 -18.74 -29.01
C ASN A 119 39.04 -17.80 -27.87
N SER A 120 39.77 -18.37 -26.90
CA SER A 120 40.22 -17.65 -25.70
C SER A 120 41.16 -16.46 -25.97
N SER A 121 41.79 -16.40 -27.16
CA SER A 121 42.64 -15.28 -27.58
C SER A 121 41.86 -14.07 -28.11
N TRP A 122 40.54 -14.19 -28.30
CA TRP A 122 39.73 -13.12 -28.88
C TRP A 122 39.36 -12.06 -27.85
N GLY A 123 39.72 -10.80 -28.14
CA GLY A 123 39.26 -9.64 -27.38
C GLY A 123 37.79 -9.28 -27.67
N TYR A 124 37.18 -8.47 -26.79
CA TYR A 124 35.75 -8.10 -26.88
C TYR A 124 35.34 -7.46 -28.22
N CYS A 125 36.21 -6.62 -28.81
CA CYS A 125 35.97 -6.00 -30.11
C CYS A 125 35.97 -7.03 -31.25
N ARG A 126 36.79 -8.09 -31.15
CA ARG A 126 36.83 -9.19 -32.12
C ARG A 126 35.52 -9.97 -32.09
N ILE A 127 35.07 -10.36 -30.88
CA ILE A 127 33.79 -11.06 -30.67
C ILE A 127 32.61 -10.23 -31.18
N GLN A 128 32.63 -8.90 -30.96
CA GLN A 128 31.60 -8.01 -31.51
C GLN A 128 31.56 -8.03 -33.04
N GLY A 129 32.73 -8.04 -33.69
CA GLY A 129 32.84 -8.13 -35.15
C GLY A 129 32.22 -9.41 -35.70
N GLU A 130 32.52 -10.55 -35.08
CA GLU A 130 31.96 -11.85 -35.48
C GLU A 130 30.45 -11.91 -35.26
N LEU A 131 29.94 -11.40 -34.13
CA LEU A 131 28.51 -11.30 -33.90
C LEU A 131 27.80 -10.43 -34.95
N LYS A 132 28.44 -9.32 -35.36
CA LYS A 132 27.93 -8.47 -36.44
C LYS A 132 27.89 -9.23 -37.77
N GLY A 133 28.88 -10.08 -38.05
CA GLY A 133 28.91 -10.97 -39.22
C GLY A 133 27.77 -11.99 -39.24
N VAL A 134 27.39 -12.52 -38.08
CA VAL A 134 26.25 -13.44 -37.91
C VAL A 134 24.89 -12.69 -37.85
N GLY A 135 24.89 -11.36 -37.96
CA GLY A 135 23.68 -10.54 -38.01
C GLY A 135 23.19 -10.02 -36.65
N HIS A 136 23.94 -10.23 -35.57
CA HIS A 136 23.60 -9.75 -34.23
C HIS A 136 24.41 -8.50 -33.86
N ARG A 137 23.72 -7.36 -33.68
CA ARG A 137 24.35 -6.11 -33.21
C ARG A 137 24.31 -6.04 -31.68
N VAL A 138 25.47 -6.22 -31.06
CA VAL A 138 25.66 -6.12 -29.60
C VAL A 138 26.76 -5.11 -29.30
N ALA A 139 26.63 -4.32 -28.23
CA ALA A 139 27.69 -3.41 -27.81
C ALA A 139 28.82 -4.19 -27.12
N THR A 140 30.08 -3.78 -27.32
CA THR A 140 31.26 -4.34 -26.63
C THR A 140 31.12 -4.30 -25.11
N THR A 141 30.52 -3.25 -24.57
CA THR A 141 30.23 -3.12 -23.14
C THR A 141 29.23 -4.17 -22.64
N THR A 142 28.26 -4.57 -23.46
CA THR A 142 27.31 -5.64 -23.15
C THR A 142 28.00 -7.01 -23.13
N ILE A 143 28.93 -7.25 -24.06
CA ILE A 143 29.74 -8.48 -24.10
C ILE A 143 30.62 -8.56 -22.85
N ALA A 144 31.30 -7.46 -22.49
CA ALA A 144 32.16 -7.39 -21.32
C ALA A 144 31.37 -7.58 -20.01
N SER A 145 30.18 -6.99 -19.88
CA SER A 145 29.30 -7.20 -18.72
C SER A 145 28.87 -8.67 -18.62
N LEU A 146 28.50 -9.28 -19.75
CA LEU A 146 28.01 -10.65 -19.79
C LEU A 146 29.08 -11.69 -19.46
N LEU A 147 30.32 -11.48 -19.94
CA LEU A 147 31.46 -12.34 -19.63
C LEU A 147 32.04 -12.12 -18.22
N LYS A 148 31.65 -11.04 -17.54
CA LYS A 148 31.96 -10.83 -16.11
C LYS A 148 30.91 -11.41 -15.17
N GLU A 149 29.67 -11.53 -15.65
CA GLU A 149 28.54 -12.10 -14.90
C GLU A 149 28.52 -13.63 -14.93
N ASN A 150 29.20 -14.28 -15.90
CA ASN A 150 29.41 -15.73 -15.97
C ASN A 150 30.83 -16.08 -15.55
#